data_AF-A0A829Z7Z7-F1
#
_entry.id   AF-A0A829Z7Z7-F1
#
_cell.length_a   1.000
_cell.length_b   1.000
_cell.length_c   1.000
_cell.angle_alpha   90.00
_cell.angle_beta   90.00
_cell.angle_gamma   90.00
#
_symmetry.space_group_name_H-M   'P 1'
#
loop_
_entity.id
_entity.type
_entity.pdbx_description
1 polymer ?
#
loop_
_entity_poly.entity_id
_entity_poly.type
_entity_poly.pdbx_seq_one_letter_code
_entity_poly.pdbx_strand_id
1 'polypeptide(L)'
;MYIVYDYSDGSITIYQEINLKKINKFSYEIIIAIIGVSVIIGTVIILNLERIHLMAKGYSFSEQDIILKLEDEEVERFLESDKVVDIASWDKTSNDNHYLEYEIYHGYKKDLSAKEVVEYIDEFYQKYYQSLKNLKYNYNQIINLMSFASLEDFKMLVDNKYTYVVIKPYLNIKGMIFKDLPKYIESNLEPITAVLSQSYPFIDAKNKPTNEYQILQPENTLVLIKKGFVIPKDYEPKDLIIPNIPIAPDTENKKLRKDAAQALENMYQDALKEGYQLVLNSGYRSYESQTEIYNEYFKKYDEVTAAGLVAKPGSSEHQLGLGIDLTSQSVIDKKRLVFGDTKEYRWVVKNAYKYGFILRYPKDRSSLTGTANEPWHLRYVGKKAAKIIYDNDWTLEDYILKYGFDYDLKKLIK
;
A
#
# COMPACT_ATOMS: atom_id res chain seq x y z
N MET A 1 -14.75 -52.59 69.73
CA MET A 1 -15.34 -51.60 70.65
C MET A 1 -15.73 -52.35 71.90
N TYR A 2 -15.15 -51.99 73.03
CA TYR A 2 -15.49 -52.59 74.31
C TYR A 2 -15.69 -51.48 75.34
N ILE A 3 -16.69 -51.68 76.19
CA ILE A 3 -17.20 -50.71 77.14
C ILE A 3 -16.70 -51.14 78.52
N VAL A 4 -16.01 -50.24 79.21
CA VAL A 4 -15.57 -50.50 80.59
C VAL A 4 -16.47 -49.69 81.52
N TYR A 5 -17.09 -50.38 82.47
CA TYR A 5 -17.96 -49.80 83.49
C TYR A 5 -17.18 -49.74 84.80
N ASP A 6 -16.97 -48.53 85.33
CA ASP A 6 -16.32 -48.36 86.63
C ASP A 6 -17.37 -48.40 87.75
N TYR A 7 -17.31 -49.44 88.58
CA TYR A 7 -18.28 -49.66 89.66
C TYR A 7 -18.05 -48.75 90.88
N SER A 8 -16.97 -47.98 90.92
CA SER A 8 -16.66 -47.08 92.04
C SER A 8 -17.31 -45.69 91.92
N ASP A 9 -17.58 -45.21 90.70
CA ASP A 9 -18.19 -43.90 90.45
C ASP A 9 -19.34 -43.89 89.43
N GLY A 10 -19.65 -45.05 88.84
CA GLY A 10 -20.79 -45.22 87.92
C GLY A 10 -20.56 -44.66 86.51
N SER A 11 -19.33 -44.27 86.16
CA SER A 11 -19.01 -43.76 84.83
C SER A 11 -18.78 -44.89 83.81
N ILE A 12 -19.19 -44.63 82.56
CA ILE A 12 -19.01 -45.55 81.42
C ILE A 12 -18.07 -44.90 80.42
N THR A 13 -16.91 -45.53 80.17
CA THR A 13 -16.00 -45.09 79.11
C THR A 13 -15.98 -46.12 77.97
N ILE A 14 -16.21 -45.63 76.76
CA ILE A 14 -16.27 -46.46 75.54
C ILE A 14 -14.94 -46.35 74.79
N TYR A 15 -14.26 -47.48 74.62
CA TYR A 15 -13.05 -47.55 73.80
C TYR A 15 -13.34 -48.24 72.46
N GLN A 16 -13.09 -47.52 71.37
CA GLN A 16 -13.20 -48.06 70.01
C GLN A 16 -11.79 -48.28 69.44
N GLU A 17 -11.37 -49.54 69.35
CA GLU A 17 -10.24 -49.94 68.51
C GLU A 17 -10.52 -49.56 67.06
N ILE A 18 -9.77 -48.59 66.53
CA ILE A 18 -9.76 -48.27 65.10
C ILE A 18 -8.90 -49.32 64.41
N ASN A 19 -9.54 -50.33 63.84
CA ASN A 19 -8.90 -51.31 62.98
C ASN A 19 -8.52 -50.63 61.65
N LEU A 20 -7.24 -50.29 61.48
CA LEU A 20 -6.66 -49.67 60.28
C LEU A 20 -6.60 -50.64 59.06
N LYS A 21 -7.62 -51.46 58.85
CA LYS A 21 -7.79 -52.28 57.64
C LYS A 21 -8.92 -51.72 56.77
N LYS A 22 -8.63 -50.62 56.07
CA LYS A 22 -9.22 -50.28 54.76
C LYS A 22 -8.56 -49.02 54.18
N ILE A 23 -7.26 -49.10 53.91
CA ILE A 23 -6.71 -48.37 52.77
C ILE A 23 -6.62 -49.41 51.67
N ASN A 24 -7.49 -49.32 50.67
CA ASN A 24 -7.41 -50.17 49.48
C ASN A 24 -6.05 -49.91 48.82
N LYS A 25 -5.03 -50.69 49.16
CA LYS A 25 -3.88 -50.90 48.28
C LYS A 25 -4.47 -51.51 47.01
N PHE A 26 -4.46 -50.75 45.91
CA PHE A 26 -4.72 -51.33 44.60
C PHE A 26 -3.89 -52.62 44.48
N SER A 27 -4.52 -53.73 44.09
CA SER A 27 -3.78 -54.98 43.91
C SER A 27 -2.67 -54.73 42.87
N TYR A 28 -1.54 -55.41 43.02
CA TYR A 28 -0.41 -55.29 42.09
C TYR A 28 -0.85 -55.48 40.63
N GLU A 29 -1.86 -56.32 40.41
CA GLU A 29 -2.53 -56.56 39.13
C GLU A 29 -3.24 -55.31 38.59
N ILE A 30 -3.92 -54.52 39.43
CA ILE A 30 -4.57 -53.26 39.01
C ILE A 30 -3.51 -52.21 38.67
N ILE A 31 -2.39 -52.15 39.40
CA ILE A 31 -1.29 -51.22 39.10
C ILE A 31 -0.65 -51.58 37.74
N ILE A 32 -0.39 -52.87 37.48
CA ILE A 32 0.11 -53.34 36.18
C ILE A 32 -0.89 -53.04 35.06
N ALA A 33 -2.19 -53.24 35.29
CA ALA A 33 -3.22 -52.94 34.30
C ALA A 33 -3.28 -51.43 34.00
N ILE A 34 -3.17 -50.56 35.01
CA ILE A 34 -3.13 -49.11 34.82
C ILE A 34 -1.88 -48.70 34.04
N ILE A 35 -0.69 -49.22 34.40
CA ILE A 35 0.55 -48.93 33.68
C ILE A 35 0.45 -49.43 32.23
N GLY A 36 -0.09 -50.63 32.02
CA GLY A 36 -0.31 -51.19 30.68
C GLY A 36 -1.24 -50.32 29.83
N VAL A 37 -2.36 -49.86 30.40
CA VAL A 37 -3.29 -48.95 29.73
C VAL A 37 -2.63 -47.58 29.47
N SER A 38 -1.89 -47.02 30.41
CA SER A 38 -1.16 -45.75 30.22
C SER A 38 -0.07 -45.85 29.15
N VAL A 39 0.65 -46.97 29.07
CA VAL A 39 1.63 -47.24 28.02
C VAL A 39 0.94 -47.37 26.68
N ILE A 40 -0.17 -48.12 26.58
CA ILE A 40 -0.94 -48.26 25.34
C ILE A 40 -1.48 -46.89 24.89
N ILE A 41 -2.07 -46.10 25.79
CA ILE A 41 -2.55 -44.75 25.50
C ILE A 41 -1.39 -43.86 25.05
N GLY A 42 -0.25 -43.89 25.75
CA GLY A 42 0.95 -43.15 25.39
C GLY A 42 1.47 -43.52 23.99
N THR A 43 1.52 -44.82 23.67
CA THR A 43 1.93 -45.32 22.34
C THR A 43 0.94 -44.90 21.25
N VAL A 44 -0.37 -45.01 21.49
CA VAL A 44 -1.40 -44.57 20.54
C VAL A 44 -1.31 -43.07 20.30
N ILE A 45 -1.10 -42.27 21.35
CA ILE A 45 -0.91 -40.82 21.23
C ILE A 45 0.33 -40.51 20.40
N ILE A 46 1.48 -41.11 20.72
CA ILE A 46 2.75 -40.88 20.01
C ILE A 46 2.64 -41.24 18.52
N LEU A 47 1.98 -42.37 18.20
CA LEU A 47 1.80 -42.81 16.82
C LEU A 47 0.76 -42.00 16.03
N ASN A 48 -0.05 -41.17 16.70
CA ASN A 48 -1.12 -40.39 16.08
C ASN A 48 -1.01 -38.89 16.40
N LEU A 49 0.17 -38.39 16.77
CA LEU A 49 0.35 -36.99 17.19
C LEU A 49 -0.16 -36.01 16.13
N GLU A 50 0.17 -36.23 14.86
CA GLU A 50 -0.28 -35.38 13.75
C GLU A 50 -1.80 -35.38 13.60
N ARG A 51 -2.44 -36.55 13.68
CA ARG A 51 -3.91 -36.68 13.66
C ARG A 51 -4.57 -35.95 14.81
N ILE A 52 -4.02 -36.10 16.03
CA ILE A 52 -4.52 -35.42 17.23
C ILE A 52 -4.38 -33.90 17.06
N HIS A 53 -3.27 -33.43 16.50
CA HIS A 53 -3.02 -32.02 16.26
C HIS A 53 -3.96 -31.45 15.20
N LEU A 54 -4.13 -32.13 14.07
CA LEU A 54 -5.10 -31.74 13.02
C LEU A 54 -6.54 -31.77 13.56
N MET A 55 -6.90 -32.78 14.36
CA MET A 55 -8.20 -32.84 15.02
C MET A 55 -8.42 -31.65 15.97
N ALA A 56 -7.41 -31.30 16.76
CA ALA A 56 -7.46 -30.14 17.67
C ALA A 56 -7.63 -28.81 16.91
N LYS A 57 -7.13 -28.73 15.66
CA LYS A 57 -7.37 -27.60 14.77
C LYS A 57 -8.77 -27.59 14.15
N GLY A 58 -9.47 -28.72 14.15
CA GLY A 58 -10.84 -28.82 13.65
C GLY A 58 -11.00 -29.58 12.33
N TYR A 59 -9.95 -30.25 11.82
CA TYR A 59 -10.06 -31.09 10.64
C TYR A 59 -10.82 -32.38 10.93
N SER A 60 -11.79 -32.73 10.08
CA SER A 60 -12.52 -34.00 10.13
C SER A 60 -11.59 -35.18 9.83
N PHE A 61 -11.99 -36.40 10.21
CA PHE A 61 -11.19 -37.61 9.91
C PHE A 61 -10.91 -37.79 8.41
N SER A 62 -11.88 -37.49 7.56
CA SER A 62 -11.71 -37.54 6.10
C SER A 62 -10.69 -36.52 5.59
N GLU A 63 -10.67 -35.31 6.16
CA GLU A 63 -9.69 -34.27 5.80
C GLU A 63 -8.30 -34.61 6.31
N GLN A 64 -8.18 -35.18 7.52
CA GLN A 64 -6.91 -35.69 8.04
C GLN A 64 -6.31 -36.76 7.12
N ASP A 65 -7.13 -37.67 6.60
CA ASP A 65 -6.68 -38.71 5.67
C ASP A 65 -6.19 -38.15 4.33
N ILE A 66 -6.67 -36.97 3.92
CA ILE A 66 -6.18 -36.26 2.73
C ILE A 66 -4.86 -35.57 3.05
N ILE A 67 -4.81 -34.78 4.13
CA ILE A 67 -3.62 -34.03 4.55
C ILE A 67 -2.43 -34.97 4.75
N LEU A 68 -2.61 -36.08 5.46
CA LEU A 68 -1.52 -37.01 5.80
C LEU A 68 -1.01 -37.84 4.60
N LYS A 69 -1.56 -37.65 3.40
CA LYS A 69 -1.04 -38.21 2.15
C LYS A 69 -0.19 -37.22 1.35
N LEU A 70 -0.16 -35.95 1.76
CA LEU A 70 0.66 -34.91 1.15
C LEU A 70 2.14 -35.11 1.50
N GLU A 71 3.04 -34.34 0.88
CA GLU A 71 4.46 -34.40 1.25
C GLU A 71 4.68 -33.87 2.68
N ASP A 72 5.70 -34.38 3.38
CA ASP A 72 5.98 -34.05 4.79
C ASP A 72 6.04 -32.53 5.04
N GLU A 73 6.67 -31.78 4.13
CA GLU A 73 6.75 -30.31 4.22
C GLU A 73 5.36 -29.65 4.14
N GLU A 74 4.40 -30.24 3.43
CA GLU A 74 3.03 -29.73 3.34
C GLU A 74 2.22 -30.08 4.58
N VAL A 75 2.35 -31.32 5.08
CA VAL A 75 1.76 -31.75 6.36
C VAL A 75 2.20 -30.81 7.47
N GLU A 76 3.49 -30.51 7.56
CA GLU A 76 4.04 -29.58 8.55
C GLU A 76 3.40 -28.19 8.44
N ARG A 77 3.19 -27.66 7.22
CA ARG A 77 2.49 -26.38 7.03
C ARG A 77 1.05 -26.40 7.55
N PHE A 78 0.32 -27.50 7.37
CA PHE A 78 -1.00 -27.68 7.98
C PHE A 78 -0.93 -27.75 9.51
N LEU A 79 0.10 -28.40 10.07
CA LEU A 79 0.33 -28.48 11.50
C LEU A 79 0.79 -27.15 12.12
N GLU A 80 1.36 -26.24 11.35
CA GLU A 80 1.77 -24.90 11.82
C GLU A 80 0.72 -23.81 11.57
N SER A 81 -0.10 -23.92 10.52
CA SER A 81 -1.09 -22.91 10.15
C SER A 81 -2.23 -22.74 11.16
N ASP A 82 -2.53 -21.52 11.59
CA ASP A 82 -3.69 -21.23 12.45
C ASP A 82 -5.04 -21.34 11.70
N LYS A 83 -5.02 -21.48 10.36
CA LYS A 83 -6.20 -21.49 9.51
C LYS A 83 -6.64 -22.92 9.16
N VAL A 84 -7.90 -23.25 9.48
CA VAL A 84 -8.57 -24.45 8.95
C VAL A 84 -8.95 -24.21 7.50
N VAL A 85 -8.65 -25.17 6.64
CA VAL A 85 -8.90 -25.12 5.19
C VAL A 85 -10.07 -26.05 4.87
N ASP A 86 -11.06 -25.54 4.12
CA ASP A 86 -12.19 -26.34 3.64
C ASP A 86 -11.76 -27.15 2.40
N ILE A 87 -11.13 -28.30 2.64
CA ILE A 87 -10.61 -29.19 1.59
C ILE A 87 -11.74 -29.66 0.67
N ALA A 88 -12.90 -30.01 1.23
CA ALA A 88 -14.05 -30.50 0.48
C ALA A 88 -14.60 -29.47 -0.52
N SER A 89 -14.46 -28.17 -0.24
CA SER A 89 -14.82 -27.13 -1.20
C SER A 89 -13.87 -27.10 -2.40
N TRP A 90 -12.56 -27.22 -2.17
CA TRP A 90 -11.53 -27.20 -3.20
C TRP A 90 -11.57 -28.46 -4.09
N ASP A 91 -11.87 -29.64 -3.51
CA ASP A 91 -12.00 -30.92 -4.24
C ASP A 91 -13.15 -30.98 -5.25
N LYS A 92 -14.06 -30.00 -5.26
CA LYS A 92 -15.08 -29.87 -6.32
C LYS A 92 -14.47 -29.53 -7.67
N THR A 93 -13.22 -29.05 -7.68
CA THR A 93 -12.43 -28.73 -8.87
C THR A 93 -11.26 -29.70 -8.95
N SER A 94 -10.98 -30.26 -10.13
CA SER A 94 -9.77 -31.07 -10.34
C SER A 94 -8.53 -30.24 -10.05
N ASN A 95 -7.66 -30.71 -9.16
CA ASN A 95 -6.54 -29.95 -8.62
C ASN A 95 -5.37 -30.87 -8.21
N ASP A 96 -4.19 -30.27 -7.97
CA ASP A 96 -2.96 -30.98 -7.55
C ASP A 96 -2.75 -31.01 -6.00
N ASN A 97 -3.79 -30.73 -5.23
CA ASN A 97 -3.85 -30.81 -3.75
C ASN A 97 -3.08 -29.71 -2.98
N HIS A 98 -2.81 -28.55 -3.59
CA HIS A 98 -2.19 -27.38 -2.91
C HIS A 98 -3.21 -26.58 -2.08
N TYR A 99 -3.99 -27.26 -1.24
CA TYR A 99 -5.19 -26.69 -0.61
C TYR A 99 -4.93 -25.46 0.26
N LEU A 100 -3.82 -25.45 1.02
CA LEU A 100 -3.46 -24.31 1.85
C LEU A 100 -3.17 -23.08 0.97
N GLU A 101 -2.47 -23.28 -0.14
CA GLU A 101 -2.11 -22.23 -1.07
C GLU A 101 -3.30 -21.74 -1.90
N TYR A 102 -4.23 -22.61 -2.29
CA TYR A 102 -5.51 -22.18 -2.89
C TYR A 102 -6.24 -21.23 -1.94
N GLU A 103 -6.35 -21.63 -0.68
CA GLU A 103 -7.07 -20.89 0.36
C GLU A 103 -6.38 -19.55 0.73
N ILE A 104 -5.04 -19.51 0.68
CA ILE A 104 -4.26 -18.28 0.87
C ILE A 104 -4.43 -17.35 -0.34
N TYR A 105 -4.24 -17.86 -1.55
CA TYR A 105 -4.28 -17.06 -2.78
C TYR A 105 -5.68 -16.51 -3.06
N HIS A 106 -6.72 -17.31 -2.85
CA HIS A 106 -8.10 -16.85 -2.90
C HIS A 106 -8.38 -15.74 -1.87
N GLY A 107 -7.73 -15.81 -0.70
CA GLY A 107 -7.75 -14.73 0.30
C GLY A 107 -7.22 -13.39 -0.23
N TYR A 108 -6.19 -13.43 -1.09
CA TYR A 108 -5.65 -12.25 -1.78
C TYR A 108 -6.47 -11.81 -2.99
N LYS A 109 -7.09 -12.77 -3.70
CA LYS A 109 -7.81 -12.58 -4.96
C LYS A 109 -9.26 -13.06 -4.86
N LYS A 110 -10.04 -12.42 -4.00
CA LYS A 110 -11.43 -12.80 -3.67
C LYS A 110 -12.40 -12.74 -4.85
N ASP A 111 -11.99 -12.08 -5.92
CA ASP A 111 -12.75 -11.94 -7.17
C ASP A 111 -12.59 -13.14 -8.11
N LEU A 112 -11.60 -14.01 -7.89
CA LEU A 112 -11.38 -15.20 -8.70
C LEU A 112 -12.29 -16.34 -8.27
N SER A 113 -12.75 -17.12 -9.25
CA SER A 113 -13.41 -18.39 -9.01
C SER A 113 -12.44 -19.44 -8.47
N ALA A 114 -12.97 -20.48 -7.82
CA ALA A 114 -12.16 -21.60 -7.34
C ALA A 114 -11.32 -22.23 -8.47
N LYS A 115 -11.90 -22.34 -9.67
CA LYS A 115 -11.21 -22.86 -10.86
C LYS A 115 -10.00 -22.00 -11.25
N GLU A 116 -10.15 -20.68 -11.31
CA GLU A 116 -9.05 -19.77 -11.66
C GLU A 116 -7.92 -19.78 -10.61
N VAL A 117 -8.28 -19.93 -9.33
CA VAL A 117 -7.31 -20.08 -8.24
C VAL A 117 -6.51 -21.37 -8.39
N VAL A 118 -7.20 -22.51 -8.59
CA VAL A 118 -6.54 -23.81 -8.79
C VAL A 118 -5.63 -23.76 -10.02
N GLU A 119 -6.14 -23.29 -11.16
CA GLU A 119 -5.35 -23.19 -12.41
C GLU A 119 -4.07 -22.36 -12.22
N TYR A 120 -4.14 -21.22 -11.51
CA TYR A 120 -2.96 -20.40 -11.24
C TYR A 120 -1.96 -21.10 -10.33
N ILE A 121 -2.42 -21.69 -9.22
CA ILE A 121 -1.53 -22.26 -8.19
C ILE A 121 -0.87 -23.53 -8.72
N ASP A 122 -1.62 -24.42 -9.38
CA ASP A 122 -1.08 -25.65 -9.94
C ASP A 122 -0.04 -25.34 -11.03
N GLU A 123 -0.34 -24.37 -11.92
CA GLU A 123 0.63 -23.92 -12.91
C GLU A 123 1.89 -23.32 -12.26
N PHE A 124 1.74 -22.53 -11.20
CA PHE A 124 2.86 -21.97 -10.46
C PHE A 124 3.76 -23.07 -9.85
N TYR A 125 3.16 -24.05 -9.16
CA TYR A 125 3.90 -25.11 -8.50
C TYR A 125 4.62 -26.00 -9.51
N GLN A 126 3.94 -26.34 -10.60
CA GLN A 126 4.50 -27.12 -11.70
C GLN A 126 5.70 -26.44 -12.35
N LYS A 127 5.62 -25.13 -12.60
CA LYS A 127 6.62 -24.42 -13.42
C LYS A 127 7.73 -23.73 -12.62
N TYR A 128 7.43 -23.20 -11.43
CA TYR A 128 8.30 -22.21 -10.79
C TYR A 128 8.72 -22.57 -9.36
N TYR A 129 7.91 -23.30 -8.58
CA TYR A 129 8.19 -23.52 -7.15
C TYR A 129 9.56 -24.15 -6.87
N GLN A 130 9.92 -25.23 -7.57
CA GLN A 130 11.22 -25.90 -7.37
C GLN A 130 12.40 -25.01 -7.79
N SER A 131 12.25 -24.25 -8.88
CA SER A 131 13.26 -23.29 -9.32
C SER A 131 13.49 -22.18 -8.29
N LEU A 132 12.42 -21.67 -7.68
CA LEU A 132 12.50 -20.69 -6.60
C LEU A 132 13.15 -21.27 -5.33
N LYS A 133 12.82 -22.52 -4.95
CA LYS A 133 13.54 -23.22 -3.85
C LYS A 133 15.04 -23.35 -4.13
N ASN A 134 15.41 -23.67 -5.37
CA ASN A 134 16.82 -23.72 -5.79
C ASN A 134 17.51 -22.36 -5.70
N LEU A 135 16.77 -21.27 -5.95
CA LEU A 135 17.21 -19.88 -5.75
C LEU A 135 17.14 -19.41 -4.28
N LYS A 136 16.90 -20.33 -3.34
CA LYS A 136 16.85 -20.10 -1.88
C LYS A 136 15.72 -19.18 -1.42
N TYR A 137 14.62 -19.12 -2.18
CA TYR A 137 13.38 -18.55 -1.66
C TYR A 137 12.79 -19.50 -0.61
N ASN A 138 12.36 -18.96 0.53
CA ASN A 138 11.58 -19.70 1.50
C ASN A 138 10.07 -19.58 1.22
N TYR A 139 9.28 -20.46 1.85
CA TYR A 139 7.83 -20.51 1.68
C TYR A 139 7.15 -19.15 1.88
N ASN A 140 7.44 -18.47 3.00
CA ASN A 140 6.84 -17.17 3.32
C ASN A 140 7.18 -16.07 2.29
N GLN A 141 8.39 -16.10 1.72
CA GLN A 141 8.77 -15.18 0.65
C GLN A 141 7.97 -15.45 -0.63
N ILE A 142 7.77 -16.73 -0.99
CA ILE A 142 6.99 -17.13 -2.16
C ILE A 142 5.52 -16.71 -1.98
N ILE A 143 4.91 -17.03 -0.85
CA ILE A 143 3.52 -16.66 -0.54
C ILE A 143 3.33 -15.14 -0.53
N ASN A 144 4.28 -14.40 0.05
CA ASN A 144 4.24 -12.94 0.01
C ASN A 144 4.24 -12.40 -1.43
N LEU A 145 5.11 -12.94 -2.29
CA LEU A 145 5.15 -12.56 -3.71
C LEU A 145 3.84 -12.89 -4.42
N MET A 146 3.21 -14.03 -4.15
CA MET A 146 1.95 -14.41 -4.78
C MET A 146 0.82 -13.40 -4.53
N SER A 147 0.87 -12.61 -3.46
CA SER A 147 -0.19 -11.64 -3.20
C SER A 147 -0.23 -10.50 -4.24
N PHE A 148 0.86 -10.32 -5.02
CA PHE A 148 0.95 -9.24 -6.00
C PHE A 148 1.67 -9.59 -7.32
N ALA A 149 2.42 -10.70 -7.42
CA ALA A 149 3.12 -11.14 -8.61
C ALA A 149 2.25 -12.07 -9.50
N SER A 150 2.39 -11.93 -10.81
CA SER A 150 1.78 -12.82 -11.81
C SER A 150 2.70 -14.02 -12.14
N LEU A 151 2.17 -15.02 -12.86
CA LEU A 151 2.98 -16.14 -13.35
C LEU A 151 4.13 -15.67 -14.27
N GLU A 152 3.91 -14.62 -15.06
CA GLU A 152 4.94 -14.04 -15.92
C GLU A 152 6.05 -13.37 -15.10
N ASP A 153 5.69 -12.78 -13.94
CA ASP A 153 6.68 -12.18 -13.04
C ASP A 153 7.56 -13.27 -12.41
N PHE A 154 6.97 -14.39 -11.97
CA PHE A 154 7.73 -15.54 -11.48
C PHE A 154 8.62 -16.17 -12.55
N LYS A 155 8.11 -16.28 -13.78
CA LYS A 155 8.93 -16.70 -14.93
C LYS A 155 10.15 -15.81 -15.09
N MET A 156 9.98 -14.49 -15.05
CA MET A 156 11.07 -13.53 -15.16
C MET A 156 12.10 -13.71 -14.02
N LEU A 157 11.66 -13.91 -12.77
CA LEU A 157 12.56 -14.16 -11.64
C LEU A 157 13.40 -15.43 -11.84
N VAL A 158 12.76 -16.51 -12.30
CA VAL A 158 13.41 -17.81 -12.53
C VAL A 158 14.38 -17.74 -13.70
N ASP A 159 13.96 -17.20 -14.85
CA ASP A 159 14.76 -17.11 -16.08
C ASP A 159 16.04 -16.30 -15.84
N ASN A 160 15.95 -15.22 -15.06
CA ASN A 160 17.09 -14.35 -14.72
C ASN A 160 17.85 -14.81 -13.47
N LYS A 161 17.42 -15.89 -12.81
CA LYS A 161 18.03 -16.43 -11.58
C LYS A 161 18.13 -15.40 -10.45
N TYR A 162 17.14 -14.52 -10.33
CA TYR A 162 17.13 -13.51 -9.28
C TYR A 162 16.76 -14.13 -7.93
N THR A 163 17.63 -13.97 -6.93
CA THR A 163 17.35 -14.40 -5.56
C THR A 163 16.51 -13.36 -4.81
N TYR A 164 15.85 -13.78 -3.73
CA TYR A 164 15.04 -12.85 -2.92
C TYR A 164 15.86 -11.66 -2.42
N VAL A 165 17.13 -11.88 -2.04
CA VAL A 165 18.05 -10.84 -1.57
C VAL A 165 18.25 -9.74 -2.61
N VAL A 166 18.33 -10.10 -3.89
CA VAL A 166 18.52 -9.17 -5.00
C VAL A 166 17.26 -8.31 -5.22
N ILE A 167 16.08 -8.91 -5.14
CA ILE A 167 14.83 -8.20 -5.50
C ILE A 167 14.20 -7.45 -4.33
N LYS A 168 14.45 -7.90 -3.09
CA LYS A 168 13.85 -7.35 -1.86
C LYS A 168 13.93 -5.82 -1.74
N PRO A 169 15.03 -5.14 -2.10
CA PRO A 169 15.11 -3.68 -2.00
C PRO A 169 14.05 -2.94 -2.83
N TYR A 170 13.53 -3.55 -3.91
CA TYR A 170 12.57 -2.93 -4.83
C TYR A 170 11.11 -3.24 -4.49
N LEU A 171 10.83 -4.38 -3.83
CA LEU A 171 9.47 -4.90 -3.65
C LEU A 171 8.52 -3.93 -2.91
N ASN A 172 9.05 -3.14 -1.99
CA ASN A 172 8.26 -2.21 -1.18
C ASN A 172 8.18 -0.79 -1.76
N ILE A 173 8.80 -0.56 -2.93
CA ILE A 173 8.81 0.75 -3.57
C ILE A 173 7.52 0.93 -4.35
N LYS A 174 6.73 1.94 -3.98
CA LYS A 174 5.50 2.31 -4.70
C LYS A 174 5.83 2.67 -6.15
N GLY A 175 5.07 2.11 -7.09
CA GLY A 175 5.31 2.23 -8.53
C GLY A 175 6.31 1.21 -9.10
N MET A 176 6.80 0.26 -8.30
CA MET A 176 7.62 -0.83 -8.86
C MET A 176 6.82 -1.66 -9.87
N ILE A 177 7.37 -1.83 -11.07
CA ILE A 177 6.87 -2.71 -12.12
C ILE A 177 7.81 -3.91 -12.27
N PHE A 178 7.31 -5.12 -12.07
CA PHE A 178 8.12 -6.35 -12.12
C PHE A 178 8.86 -6.54 -13.44
N LYS A 179 8.18 -6.29 -14.56
CA LYS A 179 8.78 -6.41 -15.90
C LYS A 179 10.01 -5.52 -16.10
N ASP A 180 10.12 -4.43 -15.34
CA ASP A 180 11.27 -3.51 -15.40
C ASP A 180 12.36 -3.85 -14.36
N LEU A 181 12.17 -4.88 -13.51
CA LEU A 181 13.15 -5.31 -12.51
C LEU A 181 14.55 -5.59 -13.09
N PRO A 182 14.71 -6.23 -14.26
CA PRO A 182 16.02 -6.36 -14.89
C PRO A 182 16.70 -5.01 -15.10
N LYS A 183 15.97 -4.00 -15.58
CA LYS A 183 16.50 -2.64 -15.80
C LYS A 183 16.90 -1.98 -14.49
N TYR A 184 16.15 -2.20 -13.41
CA TYR A 184 16.50 -1.63 -12.11
C TYR A 184 17.83 -2.18 -11.62
N ILE A 185 18.00 -3.50 -11.68
CA ILE A 185 19.21 -4.20 -11.22
C ILE A 185 20.40 -3.81 -12.10
N GLU A 186 20.24 -3.82 -13.43
CA GLU A 186 21.30 -3.45 -14.39
C GLU A 186 21.74 -1.98 -14.27
N SER A 187 20.86 -1.08 -13.82
CA SER A 187 21.16 0.34 -13.70
C SER A 187 22.23 0.66 -12.65
N ASN A 188 22.44 -0.21 -11.65
CA ASN A 188 23.29 0.03 -10.48
C ASN A 188 22.97 1.34 -9.72
N LEU A 189 21.74 1.85 -9.85
CA LEU A 189 21.26 3.00 -9.10
C LEU A 189 20.66 2.56 -7.76
N GLU A 190 20.54 3.51 -6.82
CA GLU A 190 19.77 3.31 -5.59
C GLU A 190 18.35 2.82 -5.93
N PRO A 191 17.77 1.86 -5.17
CA PRO A 191 16.54 1.17 -5.57
C PRO A 191 15.38 2.09 -5.95
N ILE A 192 15.19 3.18 -5.21
CA ILE A 192 14.14 4.17 -5.47
C ILE A 192 14.38 4.94 -6.76
N THR A 193 15.62 5.35 -7.01
CA THR A 193 16.02 6.04 -8.23
C THR A 193 15.88 5.12 -9.42
N ALA A 194 16.28 3.85 -9.29
CA ALA A 194 16.14 2.84 -10.32
C ALA A 194 14.66 2.62 -10.72
N VAL A 195 13.76 2.43 -9.74
CA VAL A 195 12.32 2.28 -10.03
C VAL A 195 11.78 3.50 -10.76
N LEU A 196 12.04 4.70 -10.24
CA LEU A 196 11.47 5.93 -10.79
C LEU A 196 12.06 6.26 -12.17
N SER A 197 13.37 6.17 -12.35
CA SER A 197 14.01 6.58 -13.60
C SER A 197 13.81 5.56 -14.73
N GLN A 198 13.70 4.26 -14.41
CA GLN A 198 13.56 3.21 -15.44
C GLN A 198 12.11 2.99 -15.85
N SER A 199 11.15 3.00 -14.91
CA SER A 199 9.72 2.81 -15.24
C SER A 199 9.01 4.10 -15.59
N TYR A 200 9.47 5.22 -15.05
CA TYR A 200 8.86 6.54 -15.26
C TYR A 200 9.90 7.57 -15.71
N PRO A 201 10.64 7.32 -16.81
CA PRO A 201 11.72 8.20 -17.25
C PRO A 201 11.24 9.64 -17.53
N PHE A 202 9.96 9.81 -17.84
CA PHE A 202 9.29 11.10 -18.09
C PHE A 202 9.07 11.95 -16.82
N ILE A 203 9.42 11.46 -15.63
CA ILE A 203 9.58 12.32 -14.45
C ILE A 203 10.64 13.40 -14.77
N ASP A 204 11.72 13.04 -15.48
CA ASP A 204 12.55 14.02 -16.20
C ASP A 204 11.86 14.36 -17.54
N ALA A 205 11.39 15.60 -17.68
CA ALA A 205 10.63 16.01 -18.86
C ALA A 205 11.45 16.05 -20.16
N LYS A 206 12.76 15.82 -20.12
CA LYS A 206 13.56 15.51 -21.32
C LYS A 206 13.07 14.23 -22.01
N ASN A 207 12.47 13.30 -21.25
CA ASN A 207 11.90 12.06 -21.77
C ASN A 207 10.39 12.21 -21.97
N LYS A 208 9.90 11.90 -23.17
CA LYS A 208 8.46 11.92 -23.45
C LYS A 208 7.77 10.69 -22.83
N PRO A 209 6.56 10.84 -22.25
CA PRO A 209 5.81 9.70 -21.76
C PRO A 209 5.39 8.79 -22.92
N THR A 210 5.73 7.51 -22.83
CA THR A 210 5.28 6.47 -23.78
C THR A 210 3.99 5.79 -23.35
N ASN A 211 3.73 5.78 -22.04
CA ASN A 211 2.57 5.20 -21.41
C ASN A 211 1.91 6.23 -20.49
N GLU A 212 0.65 5.98 -20.14
CA GLU A 212 -0.07 6.75 -19.12
C GLU A 212 -0.30 5.88 -17.89
N TYR A 213 -0.21 6.50 -16.72
CA TYR A 213 -0.39 5.85 -15.44
C TYR A 213 -1.43 6.62 -14.65
N GLN A 214 -2.52 5.93 -14.30
CA GLN A 214 -3.55 6.46 -13.45
C GLN A 214 -3.12 6.40 -11.98
N ILE A 215 -3.20 7.53 -11.29
CA ILE A 215 -3.02 7.64 -9.84
C ILE A 215 -4.28 7.13 -9.15
N LEU A 216 -4.11 6.21 -8.21
CA LEU A 216 -5.23 5.53 -7.54
C LEU A 216 -5.70 6.24 -6.27
N GLN A 217 -4.84 7.07 -5.67
CA GLN A 217 -5.15 7.89 -4.48
C GLN A 217 -4.97 9.40 -4.78
N PRO A 218 -5.78 9.98 -5.68
CA PRO A 218 -5.68 11.39 -6.06
C PRO A 218 -5.90 12.38 -4.90
N GLU A 219 -6.48 11.95 -3.78
CA GLU A 219 -6.58 12.73 -2.54
C GLU A 219 -5.26 12.91 -1.80
N ASN A 220 -4.20 12.18 -2.17
CA ASN A 220 -2.89 12.39 -1.58
C ASN A 220 -2.33 13.77 -1.97
N THR A 221 -1.82 14.50 -0.97
CA THR A 221 -1.31 15.86 -1.15
C THR A 221 -0.02 15.92 -1.97
N LEU A 222 0.78 14.84 -2.01
CA LEU A 222 2.06 14.74 -2.71
C LEU A 222 1.96 14.13 -4.12
N VAL A 223 0.75 13.99 -4.66
CA VAL A 223 0.54 13.50 -6.03
C VAL A 223 1.33 14.33 -7.05
N LEU A 224 2.25 13.70 -7.76
CA LEU A 224 2.93 14.28 -8.92
C LEU A 224 2.06 14.07 -10.16
N ILE A 225 1.30 15.09 -10.51
CA ILE A 225 0.51 15.12 -11.73
C ILE A 225 1.27 15.92 -12.80
N LYS A 226 1.55 15.26 -13.92
CA LYS A 226 2.21 15.82 -15.11
C LYS A 226 1.95 14.89 -16.30
N LYS A 227 2.39 15.26 -17.50
CA LYS A 227 2.24 14.41 -18.70
C LYS A 227 2.77 12.99 -18.43
N GLY A 228 1.92 11.99 -18.64
CA GLY A 228 2.20 10.58 -18.32
C GLY A 228 1.56 10.10 -17.01
N PHE A 229 1.23 11.00 -16.08
CA PHE A 229 0.41 10.72 -14.90
C PHE A 229 -0.96 11.37 -15.04
N VAL A 230 -2.00 10.57 -14.83
CA VAL A 230 -3.40 11.01 -14.92
C VAL A 230 -4.18 10.67 -13.66
N ILE A 231 -5.20 11.45 -13.37
CA ILE A 231 -6.23 11.13 -12.37
C ILE A 231 -7.55 10.79 -13.07
N PRO A 232 -8.48 10.09 -12.39
CA PRO A 232 -9.78 9.74 -12.96
C PRO A 232 -10.56 10.96 -13.45
N LYS A 233 -11.33 10.78 -14.53
CA LYS A 233 -12.16 11.85 -15.10
C LYS A 233 -13.22 12.36 -14.12
N ASP A 234 -13.73 11.47 -13.29
CA ASP A 234 -14.79 11.69 -12.31
C ASP A 234 -14.26 12.05 -10.92
N TYR A 235 -12.94 12.25 -10.79
CA TYR A 235 -12.37 12.72 -9.54
C TYR A 235 -12.68 14.20 -9.31
N GLU A 236 -13.46 14.45 -8.27
CA GLU A 236 -13.68 15.76 -7.65
C GLU A 236 -13.39 15.66 -6.14
N PRO A 237 -12.53 16.51 -5.57
CA PRO A 237 -12.30 16.51 -4.12
C PRO A 237 -13.59 16.79 -3.34
N LYS A 238 -13.83 16.02 -2.28
CA LYS A 238 -15.08 16.10 -1.49
C LYS A 238 -15.12 17.29 -0.51
N ASP A 239 -13.97 17.92 -0.27
CA ASP A 239 -13.74 18.92 0.76
C ASP A 239 -13.45 20.32 0.18
N LEU A 240 -13.97 20.59 -1.03
CA LEU A 240 -13.79 21.87 -1.72
C LEU A 240 -14.52 23.03 -1.00
N ILE A 241 -13.78 24.08 -0.66
CA ILE A 241 -14.31 25.32 -0.08
C ILE A 241 -13.75 26.55 -0.80
N ILE A 242 -14.42 27.69 -0.68
CA ILE A 242 -13.92 28.98 -1.18
C ILE A 242 -13.05 29.59 -0.06
N PRO A 243 -11.76 29.90 -0.31
CA PRO A 243 -10.91 30.53 0.70
C PRO A 243 -11.35 31.98 0.95
N ASN A 244 -11.23 32.43 2.19
CA ASN A 244 -11.53 33.79 2.63
C ASN A 244 -10.40 34.77 2.31
N ILE A 245 -10.11 34.95 1.03
CA ILE A 245 -9.16 35.95 0.51
C ILE A 245 -9.80 36.70 -0.66
N PRO A 246 -9.26 37.85 -1.11
CA PRO A 246 -9.74 38.50 -2.34
C PRO A 246 -9.68 37.56 -3.55
N ILE A 247 -10.72 37.59 -4.37
CA ILE A 247 -10.88 36.74 -5.55
C ILE A 247 -10.99 37.64 -6.77
N ALA A 248 -10.28 37.32 -7.85
CA ALA A 248 -10.36 38.09 -9.09
C ALA A 248 -11.80 38.12 -9.64
N PRO A 249 -12.30 39.25 -10.17
CA PRO A 249 -13.70 39.37 -10.60
C PRO A 249 -14.16 38.31 -11.60
N ASP A 250 -13.29 37.96 -12.56
CA ASP A 250 -13.60 37.08 -13.69
C ASP A 250 -13.28 35.60 -13.43
N THR A 251 -12.89 35.23 -12.21
CA THR A 251 -12.57 33.83 -11.93
C THR A 251 -13.80 33.00 -11.63
N GLU A 252 -13.98 31.91 -12.37
CA GLU A 252 -15.04 30.93 -12.12
C GLU A 252 -14.57 29.79 -11.20
N ASN A 253 -13.26 29.56 -11.15
CA ASN A 253 -12.60 28.46 -10.44
C ASN A 253 -12.13 28.94 -9.05
N LYS A 254 -13.05 29.09 -8.10
CA LYS A 254 -12.77 29.72 -6.78
C LYS A 254 -12.44 28.74 -5.66
N LYS A 255 -12.77 27.46 -5.83
CA LYS A 255 -12.73 26.47 -4.75
C LYS A 255 -11.35 25.86 -4.62
N LEU A 256 -10.96 25.44 -3.42
CA LEU A 256 -9.75 24.68 -3.12
C LEU A 256 -10.09 23.58 -2.13
N ARG A 257 -9.28 22.53 -2.05
CA ARG A 257 -9.38 21.60 -0.92
C ARG A 257 -9.18 22.35 0.39
N LYS A 258 -9.88 21.91 1.43
CA LYS A 258 -9.97 22.62 2.72
C LYS A 258 -8.61 22.98 3.31
N ASP A 259 -7.67 22.05 3.29
CA ASP A 259 -6.32 22.27 3.82
C ASP A 259 -5.55 23.33 3.03
N ALA A 260 -5.64 23.29 1.70
CA ALA A 260 -5.02 24.29 0.82
C ALA A 260 -5.68 25.67 0.98
N ALA A 261 -7.01 25.73 1.09
CA ALA A 261 -7.75 26.96 1.36
C ALA A 261 -7.30 27.61 2.67
N GLN A 262 -7.29 26.85 3.77
CA GLN A 262 -6.89 27.37 5.07
C GLN A 262 -5.42 27.81 5.10
N ALA A 263 -4.55 27.06 4.43
CA ALA A 263 -3.15 27.44 4.26
C ALA A 263 -2.99 28.75 3.48
N LEU A 264 -3.77 28.93 2.40
CA LEU A 264 -3.77 30.15 1.59
C LEU A 264 -4.30 31.35 2.38
N GLU A 265 -5.37 31.17 3.16
CA GLU A 265 -5.88 32.22 4.06
C GLU A 265 -4.81 32.68 5.05
N ASN A 266 -4.12 31.74 5.70
CA ASN A 266 -3.03 32.07 6.63
C ASN A 266 -1.88 32.81 5.93
N MET A 267 -1.49 32.34 4.74
CA MET A 267 -0.48 33.01 3.93
C MET A 267 -0.90 34.44 3.56
N TYR A 268 -2.15 34.63 3.17
CA TYR A 268 -2.70 35.94 2.84
C TYR A 268 -2.74 36.88 4.04
N GLN A 269 -3.15 36.42 5.22
CA GLN A 269 -3.19 37.26 6.42
C GLN A 269 -1.79 37.79 6.79
N ASP A 270 -0.77 36.95 6.70
CA ASP A 270 0.61 37.38 7.00
C ASP A 270 1.19 38.27 5.88
N ALA A 271 0.88 37.98 4.61
CA ALA A 271 1.20 38.88 3.50
C ALA A 271 0.58 40.27 3.70
N LEU A 272 -0.69 40.31 4.13
CA LEU A 272 -1.45 41.53 4.32
C LEU A 272 -0.88 42.40 5.46
N LYS A 273 -0.42 41.78 6.56
CA LYS A 273 0.28 42.49 7.65
C LYS A 273 1.56 43.19 7.17
N GLU A 274 2.22 42.64 6.16
CA GLU A 274 3.39 43.23 5.52
C GLU A 274 3.04 44.16 4.33
N GLY A 275 1.76 44.43 4.09
CA GLY A 275 1.28 45.33 3.04
C GLY A 275 1.31 44.72 1.63
N TYR A 276 1.25 43.40 1.52
CA TYR A 276 1.14 42.64 0.28
C TYR A 276 -0.29 42.14 0.09
N GLN A 277 -0.93 42.52 -1.02
CA GLN A 277 -2.33 42.17 -1.30
C GLN A 277 -2.41 41.08 -2.36
N LEU A 278 -2.46 39.83 -1.91
CA LEU A 278 -2.65 38.66 -2.78
C LEU A 278 -4.12 38.52 -3.18
N VAL A 279 -4.35 38.01 -4.39
CA VAL A 279 -5.68 37.75 -4.95
C VAL A 279 -5.67 36.36 -5.57
N LEU A 280 -6.69 35.54 -5.29
CA LEU A 280 -6.88 34.25 -5.98
C LEU A 280 -7.36 34.50 -7.41
N ASN A 281 -6.64 33.97 -8.38
CA ASN A 281 -7.01 34.04 -9.80
C ASN A 281 -7.60 32.72 -10.33
N SER A 282 -7.15 31.57 -9.83
CA SER A 282 -7.72 30.26 -10.17
C SER A 282 -7.42 29.22 -9.10
N GLY A 283 -8.35 28.31 -8.86
CA GLY A 283 -8.25 27.18 -7.95
C GLY A 283 -8.66 25.88 -8.64
N TYR A 284 -9.55 25.11 -8.02
CA TYR A 284 -10.07 23.86 -8.56
C TYR A 284 -10.73 24.04 -9.92
N ARG A 285 -10.38 23.14 -10.85
CA ARG A 285 -10.94 23.07 -12.20
C ARG A 285 -11.29 21.61 -12.49
N SER A 286 -12.54 21.35 -12.90
CA SER A 286 -12.97 19.99 -13.21
C SER A 286 -12.28 19.44 -14.47
N TYR A 287 -12.39 18.13 -14.67
CA TYR A 287 -11.91 17.46 -15.87
C TYR A 287 -12.59 18.01 -17.14
N GLU A 288 -13.89 18.27 -17.09
CA GLU A 288 -14.70 18.79 -18.20
C GLU A 288 -14.22 20.18 -18.61
N SER A 289 -14.07 21.11 -17.66
CA SER A 289 -13.55 22.45 -17.95
C SER A 289 -12.12 22.40 -18.47
N GLN A 290 -11.28 21.49 -17.95
CA GLN A 290 -9.94 21.28 -18.49
C GLN A 290 -9.98 20.74 -19.93
N THR A 291 -10.98 19.92 -20.27
CA THR A 291 -11.20 19.39 -21.63
C THR A 291 -11.57 20.50 -22.62
N GLU A 292 -12.43 21.43 -22.21
CA GLU A 292 -12.80 22.58 -23.03
C GLU A 292 -11.59 23.46 -23.33
N ILE A 293 -10.81 23.83 -22.31
CA ILE A 293 -9.58 24.63 -22.47
C ILE A 293 -8.57 23.88 -23.35
N TYR A 294 -8.38 22.58 -23.12
CA TYR A 294 -7.48 21.77 -23.93
C TYR A 294 -7.88 21.79 -25.40
N ASN A 295 -9.16 21.57 -25.71
CA ASN A 295 -9.66 21.58 -27.08
C ASN A 295 -9.55 22.97 -27.73
N GLU A 296 -9.74 24.05 -26.97
CA GLU A 296 -9.57 25.42 -27.47
C GLU A 296 -8.12 25.71 -27.87
N TYR A 297 -7.15 25.31 -27.04
CA TYR A 297 -5.73 25.48 -27.34
C TYR A 297 -5.32 24.72 -28.61
N PHE A 298 -5.82 23.49 -28.81
CA PHE A 298 -5.55 22.69 -30.01
C PHE A 298 -6.27 23.20 -31.27
N LYS A 299 -7.31 24.04 -31.13
CA LYS A 299 -7.88 24.77 -32.26
C LYS A 299 -7.07 26.02 -32.61
N LYS A 300 -6.43 26.64 -31.63
CA LYS A 300 -5.73 27.93 -31.77
C LYS A 300 -4.26 27.80 -32.16
N TYR A 301 -3.59 26.76 -31.69
CA TYR A 301 -2.15 26.55 -31.88
C TYR A 301 -1.89 25.18 -32.54
N ASP A 302 -0.70 25.02 -33.13
CA ASP A 302 -0.26 23.71 -33.60
C ASP A 302 -0.11 22.71 -32.44
N GLU A 303 -0.12 21.41 -32.75
CA GLU A 303 -0.08 20.33 -31.76
C GLU A 303 1.07 20.46 -30.77
N VAL A 304 2.27 20.85 -31.23
CA VAL A 304 3.46 20.94 -30.37
C VAL A 304 3.32 22.11 -29.41
N THR A 305 2.91 23.27 -29.93
CA THR A 305 2.69 24.47 -29.11
C THR A 305 1.55 24.26 -28.11
N ALA A 306 0.40 23.74 -28.56
CA ALA A 306 -0.74 23.48 -27.70
C ALA A 306 -0.37 22.50 -26.57
N ALA A 307 0.25 21.36 -26.91
CA ALA A 307 0.69 20.38 -25.92
C ALA A 307 1.70 20.97 -24.92
N GLY A 308 2.48 21.99 -25.29
CA GLY A 308 3.41 22.69 -24.40
C GLY A 308 2.76 23.68 -23.43
N LEU A 309 1.60 24.24 -23.80
CA LEU A 309 0.95 25.33 -23.08
C LEU A 309 -0.24 24.89 -22.22
N VAL A 310 -0.86 23.75 -22.52
CA VAL A 310 -2.02 23.26 -21.79
C VAL A 310 -1.83 21.84 -21.29
N ALA A 311 -2.20 21.60 -20.03
CA ALA A 311 -2.24 20.26 -19.47
C ALA A 311 -3.34 19.43 -20.13
N LYS A 312 -3.05 18.17 -20.44
CA LYS A 312 -4.06 17.19 -20.84
C LYS A 312 -5.12 17.06 -19.73
N PRO A 313 -6.40 16.89 -20.05
CA PRO A 313 -7.42 16.53 -19.05
C PRO A 313 -6.97 15.31 -18.23
N GLY A 314 -7.16 15.37 -16.91
CA GLY A 314 -6.63 14.38 -15.99
C GLY A 314 -5.16 14.55 -15.62
N SER A 315 -4.40 15.47 -16.25
CA SER A 315 -2.99 15.77 -15.92
C SER A 315 -2.78 17.21 -15.41
N SER A 316 -3.82 17.87 -14.90
CA SER A 316 -3.78 19.25 -14.40
C SER A 316 -3.84 19.30 -12.87
N GLU A 317 -2.90 20.00 -12.22
CA GLU A 317 -2.88 20.14 -10.75
C GLU A 317 -4.13 20.84 -10.19
N HIS A 318 -4.80 21.65 -11.01
CA HIS A 318 -6.04 22.30 -10.62
C HIS A 318 -7.15 21.29 -10.34
N GLN A 319 -7.19 20.14 -11.02
CA GLN A 319 -8.21 19.11 -10.76
C GLN A 319 -8.01 18.45 -9.38
N LEU A 320 -6.82 18.54 -8.77
CA LEU A 320 -6.61 18.11 -7.39
C LEU A 320 -7.21 19.08 -6.37
N GLY A 321 -7.56 20.31 -6.76
CA GLY A 321 -7.90 21.39 -5.84
C GLY A 321 -6.73 21.82 -4.94
N LEU A 322 -5.50 21.46 -5.34
CA LEU A 322 -4.25 21.78 -4.63
C LEU A 322 -3.35 22.76 -5.41
N GLY A 323 -3.58 22.91 -6.71
CA GLY A 323 -2.96 23.94 -7.54
C GLY A 323 -3.74 25.25 -7.48
N ILE A 324 -3.04 26.36 -7.33
CA ILE A 324 -3.61 27.71 -7.31
C ILE A 324 -2.84 28.64 -8.23
N ASP A 325 -3.56 29.55 -8.88
CA ASP A 325 -2.98 30.69 -9.56
C ASP A 325 -3.23 31.94 -8.72
N LEU A 326 -2.15 32.63 -8.35
CA LEU A 326 -2.22 33.90 -7.64
C LEU A 326 -1.96 35.09 -8.56
N THR A 327 -2.60 36.19 -8.21
CA THR A 327 -2.26 37.51 -8.71
C THR A 327 -2.17 38.49 -7.53
N SER A 328 -2.03 39.78 -7.81
CA SER A 328 -2.03 40.83 -6.79
C SER A 328 -3.06 41.90 -7.12
N GLN A 329 -3.50 42.64 -6.09
CA GLN A 329 -4.40 43.78 -6.31
C GLN A 329 -3.78 44.81 -7.28
N SER A 330 -2.46 44.97 -7.27
CA SER A 330 -1.77 45.86 -8.21
C SER A 330 -1.90 45.44 -9.67
N VAL A 331 -2.05 44.14 -9.96
CA VAL A 331 -2.31 43.63 -11.31
C VAL A 331 -3.78 43.82 -11.68
N ILE A 332 -4.70 43.54 -10.75
CA ILE A 332 -6.14 43.80 -10.94
C ILE A 332 -6.41 45.28 -11.26
N ASP A 333 -5.75 46.18 -10.52
CA ASP A 333 -5.84 47.63 -10.71
C ASP A 333 -5.06 48.14 -11.95
N LYS A 334 -4.45 47.24 -12.73
CA LYS A 334 -3.61 47.56 -13.91
C LYS A 334 -2.39 48.45 -13.60
N LYS A 335 -1.94 48.49 -12.34
CA LYS A 335 -0.70 49.17 -11.91
C LYS A 335 0.54 48.35 -12.24
N ARG A 336 0.39 47.03 -12.40
CA ARG A 336 1.40 46.07 -12.87
C ARG A 336 0.79 45.20 -13.97
N LEU A 337 1.63 44.75 -14.91
CA LEU A 337 1.17 43.94 -16.04
C LEU A 337 1.01 42.46 -15.66
N VAL A 338 1.98 41.91 -14.93
CA VAL A 338 2.03 40.49 -14.60
C VAL A 338 2.40 40.29 -13.13
N PHE A 339 1.91 39.20 -12.53
CA PHE A 339 2.17 38.89 -11.13
C PHE A 339 3.66 38.70 -10.82
N GLY A 340 4.42 38.08 -11.73
CA GLY A 340 5.86 37.81 -11.54
C GLY A 340 6.74 39.04 -11.30
N ASP A 341 6.29 40.24 -11.68
CA ASP A 341 7.06 41.48 -11.49
C ASP A 341 6.72 42.20 -10.16
N THR A 342 5.71 41.69 -9.45
CA THR A 342 5.16 42.34 -8.26
C THR A 342 6.02 42.12 -7.02
N LYS A 343 5.82 42.98 -6.01
CA LYS A 343 6.46 42.81 -4.71
C LYS A 343 5.85 41.63 -3.94
N GLU A 344 4.57 41.38 -4.18
CA GLU A 344 3.78 40.25 -3.69
C GLU A 344 4.39 38.92 -4.14
N TYR A 345 4.68 38.76 -5.43
CA TYR A 345 5.35 37.55 -5.95
C TYR A 345 6.68 37.29 -5.25
N ARG A 346 7.53 38.32 -5.11
CA ARG A 346 8.82 38.18 -4.40
C ARG A 346 8.65 37.76 -2.94
N TRP A 347 7.60 38.22 -2.28
CA TRP A 347 7.27 37.78 -0.92
C TRP A 347 6.78 36.33 -0.91
N VAL A 348 5.89 35.97 -1.84
CA VAL A 348 5.35 34.61 -1.98
C VAL A 348 6.48 33.59 -2.20
N VAL A 349 7.40 33.83 -3.14
CA VAL A 349 8.53 32.92 -3.41
C VAL A 349 9.36 32.65 -2.15
N LYS A 350 9.52 33.64 -1.27
CA LYS A 350 10.31 33.52 -0.02
C LYS A 350 9.55 32.90 1.15
N ASN A 351 8.21 32.84 1.09
CA ASN A 351 7.38 32.54 2.27
C ASN A 351 6.35 31.42 2.06
N ALA A 352 5.96 31.10 0.83
CA ALA A 352 4.92 30.13 0.52
C ALA A 352 5.12 28.77 1.21
N TYR A 353 6.38 28.32 1.30
CA TYR A 353 6.72 27.03 1.92
C TYR A 353 6.31 26.94 3.40
N LYS A 354 6.29 28.06 4.12
CA LYS A 354 5.88 28.14 5.54
C LYS A 354 4.42 27.72 5.74
N TYR A 355 3.62 27.88 4.69
CA TYR A 355 2.19 27.55 4.67
C TYR A 355 1.92 26.21 3.95
N GLY A 356 2.93 25.59 3.34
CA GLY A 356 2.79 24.32 2.63
C GLY A 356 2.66 24.45 1.11
N PHE A 357 2.91 25.64 0.55
CA PHE A 357 2.92 25.86 -0.89
C PHE A 357 4.33 25.90 -1.46
N ILE A 358 4.50 25.39 -2.68
CA ILE A 358 5.73 25.55 -3.48
C ILE A 358 5.43 26.35 -4.73
N LEU A 359 6.41 27.11 -5.23
CA LEU A 359 6.37 27.59 -6.61
C LEU A 359 6.55 26.37 -7.52
N ARG A 360 5.49 25.97 -8.20
CA ARG A 360 5.44 24.65 -8.86
C ARG A 360 6.28 24.60 -10.13
N TYR A 361 6.34 25.71 -10.86
CA TYR A 361 7.07 25.85 -12.12
C TYR A 361 8.03 27.04 -12.06
N PRO A 362 9.15 26.91 -11.32
CA PRO A 362 10.15 27.96 -11.22
C PRO A 362 10.93 28.15 -12.53
N LYS A 363 11.56 29.31 -12.66
CA LYS A 363 12.42 29.65 -13.78
C LYS A 363 13.56 28.63 -13.92
N ASP A 364 13.96 28.35 -15.16
CA ASP A 364 15.11 27.49 -15.51
C ASP A 364 14.97 26.01 -15.10
N ARG A 365 13.78 25.57 -14.62
CA ARG A 365 13.47 24.17 -14.29
C ARG A 365 12.51 23.48 -15.27
N SER A 366 12.18 24.11 -16.39
CA SER A 366 11.23 23.58 -17.39
C SER A 366 11.68 22.25 -18.01
N SER A 367 12.99 22.00 -18.07
CA SER A 367 13.53 20.71 -18.54
C SER A 367 13.17 19.54 -17.63
N LEU A 368 12.89 19.79 -16.35
CA LEU A 368 12.47 18.79 -15.38
C LEU A 368 10.94 18.76 -15.24
N THR A 369 10.30 19.91 -15.08
CA THR A 369 8.84 19.99 -14.87
C THR A 369 8.05 19.65 -16.13
N GLY A 370 8.58 20.00 -17.31
CA GLY A 370 7.88 19.88 -18.60
C GLY A 370 6.90 21.02 -18.88
N THR A 371 6.91 22.05 -18.03
CA THR A 371 6.08 23.26 -18.11
C THR A 371 6.98 24.48 -18.06
N ALA A 372 6.64 25.53 -18.82
CA ALA A 372 7.37 26.80 -18.78
C ALA A 372 7.28 27.45 -17.39
N ASN A 373 8.07 28.50 -17.17
CA ASN A 373 8.03 29.26 -15.92
C ASN A 373 6.63 29.90 -15.73
N GLU A 374 5.97 29.59 -14.61
CA GLU A 374 4.66 30.13 -14.26
C GLU A 374 4.74 30.80 -12.88
N PRO A 375 5.10 32.10 -12.82
CA PRO A 375 5.30 32.80 -11.54
C PRO A 375 4.03 32.94 -10.69
N TRP A 376 2.85 32.66 -11.25
CA TRP A 376 1.57 32.68 -10.54
C TRP A 376 1.18 31.33 -9.94
N HIS A 377 1.71 30.21 -10.45
CA HIS A 377 1.21 28.88 -10.13
C HIS A 377 1.91 28.29 -8.90
N LEU A 378 1.15 28.12 -7.82
CA LEU A 378 1.60 27.45 -6.60
C LEU A 378 0.89 26.13 -6.39
N ARG A 379 1.59 25.18 -5.79
CA ARG A 379 1.08 23.86 -5.45
C ARG A 379 1.14 23.61 -3.95
N TYR A 380 0.00 23.27 -3.34
CA TYR A 380 -0.03 22.80 -1.96
C TYR A 380 0.49 21.36 -1.86
N VAL A 381 1.52 21.17 -1.04
CA VAL A 381 2.18 19.87 -0.76
C VAL A 381 2.27 19.58 0.75
N GLY A 382 1.69 20.46 1.59
CA GLY A 382 1.83 20.42 3.05
C GLY A 382 3.17 20.99 3.52
N LYS A 383 3.20 21.48 4.77
CA LYS A 383 4.34 22.26 5.32
C LYS A 383 5.67 21.50 5.31
N LYS A 384 5.66 20.20 5.64
CA LYS A 384 6.89 19.39 5.73
C LYS A 384 7.57 19.26 4.37
N ALA A 385 6.84 18.81 3.35
CA ALA A 385 7.39 18.65 2.01
C ALA A 385 7.75 20.01 1.40
N ALA A 386 6.90 21.03 1.55
CA ALA A 386 7.18 22.36 1.02
C ALA A 386 8.48 22.94 1.60
N LYS A 387 8.72 22.77 2.90
CA LYS A 387 9.98 23.18 3.54
C LYS A 387 11.19 22.44 2.97
N ILE A 388 11.12 21.11 2.83
CA ILE A 388 12.22 20.33 2.25
C ILE A 388 12.51 20.79 0.82
N ILE A 389 11.47 20.97 0.01
CA ILE A 389 11.60 21.43 -1.38
C ILE A 389 12.26 22.81 -1.43
N TYR A 390 11.81 23.75 -0.58
CA TYR A 390 12.36 25.09 -0.50
C TYR A 390 13.83 25.10 -0.05
N ASP A 391 14.17 24.39 1.02
CA ASP A 391 15.53 24.37 1.59
C ASP A 391 16.57 23.79 0.62
N ASN A 392 16.15 22.97 -0.34
CA ASN A 392 17.03 22.31 -1.32
C ASN A 392 16.97 22.92 -2.73
N ASP A 393 16.18 23.98 -2.94
CA ASP A 393 15.91 24.54 -4.28
C ASP A 393 15.45 23.45 -5.30
N TRP A 394 14.50 22.63 -4.84
CA TRP A 394 13.97 21.49 -5.59
C TRP A 394 12.64 21.81 -6.27
N THR A 395 12.28 21.00 -7.27
CA THR A 395 10.89 20.89 -7.73
C THR A 395 10.15 19.75 -7.02
N LEU A 396 8.86 19.56 -7.31
CA LEU A 396 8.13 18.39 -6.84
C LEU A 396 8.69 17.09 -7.46
N GLU A 397 9.16 17.14 -8.71
CA GLU A 397 9.83 16.01 -9.37
C GLU A 397 11.10 15.60 -8.62
N ASP A 398 11.97 16.54 -8.22
CA ASP A 398 13.17 16.24 -7.43
C ASP A 398 12.81 15.56 -6.09
N TYR A 399 11.77 16.08 -5.42
CA TYR A 399 11.27 15.49 -4.18
C TYR A 399 10.82 14.04 -4.37
N ILE A 400 10.06 13.77 -5.44
CA ILE A 400 9.59 12.41 -5.75
C ILE A 400 10.75 11.51 -6.16
N LEU A 401 11.72 11.99 -6.95
CA LEU A 401 12.93 11.23 -7.29
C LEU A 401 13.74 10.84 -6.05
N LYS A 402 13.69 11.65 -5.00
CA LYS A 402 14.38 11.40 -3.73
C LYS A 402 13.61 10.48 -2.78
N TYR A 403 12.29 10.66 -2.65
CA TYR A 403 11.47 10.03 -1.61
C TYR A 403 10.46 9.00 -2.11
N GLY A 404 10.27 8.88 -3.43
CA GLY A 404 9.31 7.95 -4.01
C GLY A 404 7.89 8.49 -4.04
N PHE A 405 7.00 7.70 -4.62
CA PHE A 405 5.57 7.90 -4.50
C PHE A 405 5.08 7.44 -3.13
N ASP A 406 4.08 8.12 -2.61
CA ASP A 406 3.29 7.72 -1.43
C ASP A 406 1.85 7.32 -1.81
N TYR A 407 1.67 6.98 -3.09
CA TYR A 407 0.42 6.51 -3.70
C TYR A 407 0.73 5.41 -4.72
N ASP A 408 -0.30 4.65 -5.06
CA ASP A 408 -0.27 3.58 -6.05
C ASP A 408 -0.63 4.11 -7.45
N LEU A 409 -0.06 3.42 -8.45
CA LEU A 409 -0.20 3.74 -9.86
C LEU A 409 -0.71 2.51 -10.61
N LYS A 410 -1.61 2.72 -11.56
CA LYS A 410 -2.05 1.71 -12.52
C LYS A 410 -1.68 2.14 -13.93
N LYS A 411 -0.87 1.33 -14.62
CA LYS A 411 -0.61 1.56 -16.04
C LYS A 411 -1.90 1.41 -16.85
N LEU A 412 -2.21 2.41 -17.67
CA LEU A 412 -3.32 2.35 -18.61
C LEU A 412 -2.87 1.64 -19.88
N ILE A 413 -3.65 0.64 -20.30
CA ILE A 413 -3.48 -0.04 -21.58
C ILE A 413 -4.23 0.79 -22.61
N LYS A 414 -3.53 1.25 -23.65
CA LYS A 414 -4.12 2.01 -24.75
C LYS A 414 -4.86 1.12 -25.72
#